data_AF-A0ABD1G9K7-F1
#
_entry.id   AF-A0ABD1G9K7-F1
#
_cell.length_a   1.000
_cell.length_b   1.000
_cell.length_c   1.000
_cell.angle_alpha   90.00
_cell.angle_beta   90.00
_cell.angle_gamma   90.00
#
_symmetry.space_group_name_H-M   'P 1'
#
loop_
_entity.id
_entity.type
_entity.pdbx_description
1 polymer ?
#
loop_
_entity_poly.entity_id
_entity_poly.type
_entity_poly.pdbx_seq_one_letter_code
_entity_poly.pdbx_strand_id
1 'polypeptide(L)'
;MALIVPPHNTFFYKSNWKPEVDSLLLRTVIRKKHDSQCKEPMFPRIFFQEAATVIEKDTSYIFVWDELYERLLFLNHHYTSFKELVKVQATHWNVHAHTVSAADKVWKAILKKNKLAAAYYYRDEPEFFATIDFV
;
A
#
# COMPACT_ATOMS: atom_id res chain seq x y z
N MET A 1 -20.42 23.40 -1.84
CA MET A 1 -18.96 23.24 -2.05
C MET A 1 -18.69 21.87 -2.65
N ALA A 2 -18.09 21.86 -3.85
CA ALA A 2 -17.59 20.66 -4.50
C ALA A 2 -16.48 20.00 -3.67
N LEU A 3 -16.40 18.68 -3.72
CA LEU A 3 -15.33 17.92 -3.08
C LEU A 3 -14.04 18.09 -3.90
N ILE A 4 -12.98 18.62 -3.30
CA ILE A 4 -11.64 18.71 -3.90
C ILE A 4 -10.79 17.62 -3.25
N VAL A 5 -10.40 16.62 -4.01
CA VAL A 5 -9.51 15.55 -3.55
C VAL A 5 -8.14 15.73 -4.23
N PRO A 6 -7.00 15.64 -3.52
CA PRO A 6 -5.69 15.75 -4.16
C PRO A 6 -5.37 14.52 -5.04
N PRO A 7 -4.53 14.65 -6.09
CA PRO A 7 -4.13 13.52 -6.92
C PRO A 7 -3.31 12.49 -6.14
N HIS A 8 -3.52 11.20 -6.44
CA HIS A 8 -2.89 10.08 -5.75
C HIS A 8 -1.34 10.16 -5.68
N ASN A 9 -0.66 10.52 -6.78
CA ASN A 9 0.80 10.60 -6.83
C ASN A 9 1.42 11.58 -5.81
N THR A 10 0.65 12.53 -5.30
CA THR A 10 1.09 13.47 -4.26
C THR A 10 1.27 12.80 -2.89
N PHE A 11 0.67 11.62 -2.68
CA PHE A 11 0.71 10.88 -1.42
C PHE A 11 1.73 9.73 -1.42
N PHE A 12 1.93 9.03 -2.55
CA PHE A 12 2.53 7.67 -2.53
C PHE A 12 3.98 7.58 -2.97
N TYR A 13 4.38 8.30 -4.01
CA TYR A 13 5.68 8.11 -4.64
C TYR A 13 6.50 9.39 -4.51
N LYS A 14 7.35 9.41 -3.49
CA LYS A 14 8.40 10.42 -3.30
C LYS A 14 9.75 9.75 -3.45
N SER A 15 10.74 10.51 -3.90
CA SER A 15 12.13 10.02 -4.02
C SER A 15 12.24 8.80 -4.95
N ASN A 16 13.00 7.77 -4.56
CA ASN A 16 13.27 6.58 -5.39
C ASN A 16 12.15 5.52 -5.36
N TRP A 17 11.05 5.76 -4.64
CA TRP A 17 9.95 4.81 -4.55
C TRP A 17 9.13 4.80 -5.84
N LYS A 18 8.92 3.60 -6.37
CA LYS A 18 8.09 3.33 -7.55
C LYS A 18 7.29 2.03 -7.34
N PRO A 19 6.19 1.81 -8.08
CA PRO A 19 5.41 0.58 -7.97
C PRO A 19 6.25 -0.69 -8.08
N GLU A 20 7.26 -0.70 -8.97
CA GLU A 20 8.11 -1.87 -9.17
C GLU A 20 8.95 -2.20 -7.92
N VAL A 21 9.42 -1.16 -7.22
CA VAL A 21 10.17 -1.32 -5.95
C VAL A 21 9.27 -1.86 -4.85
N ASP A 22 8.03 -1.36 -4.74
CA ASP A 22 7.04 -1.87 -3.79
C ASP A 22 6.73 -3.35 -4.05
N SER A 23 6.54 -3.73 -5.31
CA SER A 23 6.30 -5.11 -5.71
C SER A 23 7.47 -6.04 -5.35
N LEU A 24 8.72 -5.62 -5.57
CA LEU A 24 9.90 -6.39 -5.18
C LEU A 24 10.02 -6.54 -3.65
N LEU A 25 9.79 -5.45 -2.91
CA LEU A 25 9.81 -5.45 -1.44
C LEU A 25 8.78 -6.42 -0.89
N LEU A 26 7.51 -6.27 -1.30
CA LEU A 26 6.40 -7.11 -0.86
C LEU A 26 6.69 -8.57 -1.21
N ARG A 27 6.90 -8.91 -2.48
CA ARG A 27 7.15 -10.31 -2.90
C ARG A 27 8.25 -10.98 -2.10
N THR A 28 9.35 -10.27 -1.84
CA THR A 28 10.50 -10.82 -1.09
C THR A 28 10.15 -11.06 0.37
N VAL A 29 9.65 -10.05 1.07
CA VAL A 29 9.34 -10.15 2.51
C VAL A 29 8.23 -11.19 2.78
N ILE A 30 7.25 -11.27 1.88
CA ILE A 30 6.12 -12.21 1.94
C ILE A 30 6.61 -13.65 1.74
N ARG A 31 7.37 -13.89 0.65
CA ARG A 31 7.98 -15.20 0.38
C ARG A 31 8.80 -15.66 1.59
N LYS A 32 9.62 -14.79 2.17
CA LYS A 32 10.46 -15.13 3.32
C LYS A 32 9.66 -15.49 4.56
N LYS A 33 8.57 -14.77 4.84
CA LYS A 33 7.67 -15.12 5.95
C LYS A 33 7.06 -16.51 5.76
N HIS A 34 6.61 -16.81 4.54
CA HIS A 34 6.06 -18.11 4.20
C HIS A 34 7.10 -19.24 4.33
N ASP A 35 8.27 -19.09 3.68
CA ASP A 35 9.31 -20.12 3.64
C ASP A 35 9.91 -20.44 5.01
N SER A 36 10.01 -19.44 5.88
CA SER A 36 10.50 -19.61 7.25
C SER A 36 9.40 -20.03 8.24
N GLN A 37 8.13 -20.12 7.79
CA GLN A 37 6.96 -20.31 8.66
C GLN A 37 6.95 -19.35 9.85
N CYS A 38 7.42 -18.12 9.64
CA CYS A 38 7.60 -17.14 10.70
C CYS A 38 6.23 -16.68 11.21
N LYS A 39 5.93 -17.03 12.46
CA LYS A 39 4.69 -16.66 13.17
C LYS A 39 4.81 -15.32 13.90
N GLU A 40 5.97 -14.70 13.86
CA GLU A 40 6.20 -13.43 14.54
C GLU A 40 5.29 -12.34 13.94
N PRO A 41 4.77 -11.43 14.79
CA PRO A 41 3.96 -10.31 14.34
C PRO A 41 4.79 -9.31 13.52
N MET A 42 6.09 -9.21 13.80
CA MET A 42 7.02 -8.34 13.09
C MET A 42 7.90 -9.13 12.13
N PHE A 43 8.18 -8.55 10.96
CA PHE A 43 9.10 -9.15 10.01
C PHE A 43 10.55 -9.02 10.50
N PRO A 44 11.31 -10.12 10.56
CA PRO A 44 12.73 -10.09 10.91
C PRO A 44 13.56 -9.21 9.96
N ARG A 45 14.55 -8.51 10.52
CA ARG A 45 15.48 -7.64 9.76
C ARG A 45 16.12 -8.34 8.56
N ILE A 46 16.42 -9.63 8.68
CA ILE A 46 17.04 -10.44 7.62
C ILE A 46 16.17 -10.53 6.36
N PHE A 47 14.85 -10.38 6.45
CA PHE A 47 13.96 -10.40 5.27
C PHE A 47 14.14 -9.14 4.43
N PHE A 48 14.36 -8.01 5.09
CA PHE A 48 14.60 -6.72 4.43
C PHE A 48 16.01 -6.62 3.85
N GLN A 49 17.01 -7.28 4.45
CA GLN A 49 18.34 -7.37 3.86
C GLN A 49 18.30 -8.12 2.52
N GLU A 50 17.51 -9.19 2.44
CA GLU A 50 17.29 -9.88 1.17
C GLU A 50 16.51 -9.02 0.17
N ALA A 51 15.46 -8.33 0.63
CA ALA A 51 14.71 -7.41 -0.22
C ALA A 51 15.60 -6.29 -0.79
N ALA A 52 16.51 -5.74 0.02
CA ALA A 52 17.49 -4.74 -0.42
C ALA A 52 18.36 -5.28 -1.56
N THR A 53 18.93 -6.48 -1.39
CA THR A 53 19.74 -7.14 -2.42
C THR A 53 18.96 -7.38 -3.73
N VAL A 54 17.70 -7.81 -3.63
CA VAL A 54 16.83 -8.04 -4.80
C VAL A 54 16.54 -6.72 -5.52
N ILE A 55 16.17 -5.68 -4.76
CA ILE A 55 15.86 -4.36 -5.32
C ILE A 55 17.08 -3.73 -5.98
N GLU A 56 18.24 -3.79 -5.33
CA GLU A 56 19.49 -3.26 -5.89
C GLU A 56 19.83 -3.94 -7.22
N LYS A 57 19.73 -5.28 -7.26
CA LYS A 57 20.00 -6.05 -8.46
C LYS A 57 19.08 -5.69 -9.63
N ASP A 58 17.78 -5.53 -9.37
CA ASP A 58 16.78 -5.38 -10.43
C ASP A 58 16.54 -3.92 -10.83
N THR A 59 16.87 -2.96 -9.95
CA THR A 59 16.53 -1.54 -10.15
C THR A 59 17.73 -0.58 -10.01
N SER A 60 18.89 -1.08 -9.56
CA SER A 60 20.05 -0.27 -9.17
C SER A 60 19.82 0.73 -8.03
N TYR A 61 18.65 0.70 -7.38
CA TYR A 61 18.38 1.49 -6.18
C TYR A 61 18.86 0.76 -4.93
N ILE A 62 19.60 1.48 -4.09
CA ILE A 62 20.08 0.99 -2.80
C ILE A 62 19.19 1.59 -1.71
N PHE A 63 18.65 0.73 -0.86
CA PHE A 63 17.84 1.12 0.30
C PHE A 63 18.43 0.53 1.57
N VAL A 64 18.39 1.30 2.65
CA VAL A 64 18.72 0.79 3.99
C VAL A 64 17.50 0.14 4.64
N TRP A 65 17.74 -0.63 5.70
CA TRP A 65 16.70 -1.36 6.42
C TRP A 65 15.54 -0.46 6.86
N ASP A 66 15.84 0.70 7.46
CA ASP A 66 14.83 1.63 7.97
C ASP A 66 13.89 2.12 6.85
N GLU A 67 14.43 2.44 5.67
CA GLU A 67 13.63 2.89 4.53
C GLU A 67 12.66 1.82 4.04
N LEU A 68 13.13 0.57 3.91
CA LEU A 68 12.29 -0.56 3.51
C LEU A 68 11.23 -0.89 4.57
N TYR A 69 11.59 -0.79 5.84
CA TYR A 69 10.67 -1.04 6.95
C TYR A 69 9.58 0.03 7.04
N GLU A 70 9.96 1.31 6.97
CA GLU A 70 9.02 2.44 6.93
C GLU A 70 8.09 2.33 5.72
N ARG A 71 8.62 1.94 4.55
CA ARG A 71 7.80 1.71 3.37
C ARG A 71 6.80 0.58 3.58
N LEU A 72 7.21 -0.54 4.16
CA LEU A 72 6.30 -1.64 4.45
C LEU A 72 5.19 -1.21 5.42
N LEU A 73 5.52 -0.45 6.47
CA LEU A 73 4.52 0.10 7.39
C LEU A 73 3.54 1.02 6.67
N PHE A 74 4.03 1.87 5.78
CA PHE A 74 3.21 2.75 4.95
C PHE A 74 2.27 1.94 4.04
N LEU A 75 2.78 0.92 3.34
CA LEU A 75 1.98 0.03 2.48
C LEU A 75 0.93 -0.75 3.27
N ASN A 76 1.27 -1.24 4.46
CA ASN A 76 0.31 -1.92 5.35
C ASN A 76 -0.77 -0.97 5.86
N HIS A 77 -0.40 0.25 6.23
CA HIS A 77 -1.36 1.28 6.64
C HIS A 77 -2.29 1.66 5.49
N HIS A 78 -1.76 1.76 4.27
CA HIS A 78 -2.53 1.97 3.06
C HIS A 78 -3.55 0.84 2.85
N TYR A 79 -3.09 -0.42 2.81
CA TYR A 79 -3.97 -1.58 2.65
C TYR A 79 -5.04 -1.69 3.76
N THR A 80 -4.67 -1.38 5.00
CA THR A 80 -5.64 -1.39 6.12
C THR A 80 -6.66 -0.27 5.96
N SER A 81 -6.25 0.93 5.54
CA SER A 81 -7.15 2.03 5.21
C SER A 81 -8.12 1.67 4.08
N PHE A 82 -7.66 0.96 3.05
CA PHE A 82 -8.53 0.41 2.00
C PHE A 82 -9.59 -0.54 2.57
N LYS A 83 -9.16 -1.51 3.38
CA LYS A 83 -10.07 -2.49 4.01
C LYS A 83 -11.12 -1.81 4.89
N GLU A 84 -10.77 -0.73 5.58
CA GLU A 84 -11.72 0.06 6.36
C GLU A 84 -12.67 0.85 5.46
N LEU A 85 -12.15 1.45 4.39
CA LEU A 85 -12.92 2.22 3.42
C LEU A 85 -14.03 1.38 2.77
N VAL A 86 -13.71 0.19 2.28
CA VAL A 86 -14.70 -0.69 1.62
C VAL A 86 -15.74 -1.28 2.57
N LYS A 87 -15.53 -1.17 3.89
CA LYS A 87 -16.54 -1.54 4.92
C LYS A 87 -17.53 -0.40 5.20
N VAL A 88 -17.25 0.82 4.76
CA VAL A 88 -18.15 1.96 4.97
C VAL A 88 -19.44 1.75 4.17
N GLN A 89 -20.58 1.83 4.84
CA GLN A 89 -21.89 1.70 4.19
C GLN A 89 -22.04 2.71 3.05
N ALA A 90 -22.63 2.27 1.94
CA ALA A 90 -22.81 3.06 0.71
C ALA A 90 -21.50 3.43 -0.02
N THR A 91 -20.42 2.69 0.24
CA THR A 91 -19.27 2.60 -0.68
C THR A 91 -19.38 1.36 -1.55
N HIS A 92 -18.79 1.42 -2.75
CA HIS A 92 -18.69 0.29 -3.66
C HIS A 92 -17.30 0.27 -4.29
N TRP A 93 -16.61 -0.86 -4.18
CA TRP A 93 -15.30 -1.07 -4.81
C TRP A 93 -15.47 -1.50 -6.27
N ASN A 94 -15.01 -0.66 -7.20
CA ASN A 94 -14.90 -1.01 -8.60
C ASN A 94 -13.54 -1.64 -8.87
N VAL A 95 -13.52 -2.98 -8.93
CA VAL A 95 -12.31 -3.77 -9.15
C VAL A 95 -11.58 -3.39 -10.45
N HIS A 96 -12.31 -3.13 -11.54
CA HIS A 96 -11.70 -2.84 -12.84
C HIS A 96 -11.13 -1.43 -12.93
N ALA A 97 -11.81 -0.45 -12.34
CA ALA A 97 -11.36 0.92 -12.32
C ALA A 97 -10.34 1.20 -11.21
N HIS A 98 -10.20 0.29 -10.26
CA HIS A 98 -9.46 0.49 -9.02
C HIS A 98 -9.90 1.76 -8.28
N THR A 99 -11.22 1.96 -8.15
CA THR A 99 -11.80 3.13 -7.47
C THR A 99 -12.91 2.73 -6.52
N VAL A 100 -13.09 3.53 -5.47
CA VAL A 100 -14.28 3.43 -4.60
C VAL A 100 -15.30 4.46 -5.04
N SER A 101 -16.52 4.03 -5.34
CA SER A 101 -17.64 4.92 -5.63
C SER A 101 -18.52 5.11 -4.39
N ALA A 102 -18.88 6.36 -4.13
CA ALA A 102 -19.80 6.76 -3.06
C ALA A 102 -20.32 8.17 -3.32
N ALA A 103 -21.44 8.54 -2.69
CA ALA A 103 -21.94 9.92 -2.78
C ALA A 103 -21.00 10.91 -2.07
N ASP A 104 -20.93 12.16 -2.53
CA ASP A 104 -20.10 13.22 -1.96
C ASP A 104 -20.21 13.36 -0.43
N LYS A 105 -21.43 13.21 0.11
CA LYS A 105 -21.67 13.26 1.57
C LYS A 105 -20.92 12.17 2.33
N VAL A 106 -20.81 10.98 1.73
CA VAL A 106 -20.11 9.82 2.29
C VAL A 106 -18.61 10.06 2.21
N TRP A 107 -18.10 10.49 1.05
CA TRP A 107 -16.70 10.84 0.88
C TRP A 107 -16.23 11.95 1.83
N LYS A 108 -17.03 13.00 2.04
CA LYS A 108 -16.72 14.06 3.02
C LYS A 108 -16.62 13.51 4.44
N ALA A 109 -17.46 12.55 4.82
CA ALA A 109 -17.41 11.92 6.14
C ALA A 109 -16.17 11.02 6.29
N ILE A 110 -15.83 10.26 5.23
CA ILE A 110 -14.63 9.42 5.17
C ILE A 110 -13.37 10.28 5.30
N LEU A 111 -13.21 11.30 4.47
CA LEU A 111 -11.99 12.12 4.42
C LEU A 111 -11.79 12.99 5.68
N LYS A 112 -12.86 13.27 6.43
CA LYS A 112 -12.75 13.88 7.77
C LYS A 112 -12.08 12.94 8.78
N LYS A 113 -12.25 11.63 8.64
CA LYS A 113 -11.70 10.61 9.54
C LYS A 113 -10.33 10.10 9.08
N ASN A 114 -10.20 9.84 7.78
CA ASN A 114 -8.98 9.32 7.18
C ASN A 114 -8.70 10.05 5.87
N LYS A 115 -7.72 10.95 5.88
CA LYS A 115 -7.31 11.70 4.69
C LYS A 115 -6.66 10.80 3.63
N LEU A 116 -6.03 9.69 4.02
CA LEU A 116 -5.40 8.76 3.07
C LEU A 116 -6.43 8.01 2.22
N ALA A 117 -7.70 7.95 2.63
CA ALA A 117 -8.77 7.39 1.80
C ALA A 117 -8.96 8.18 0.48
N ALA A 118 -8.46 9.41 0.40
CA ALA A 118 -8.39 10.21 -0.82
C ALA A 118 -7.67 9.49 -1.96
N ALA A 119 -6.71 8.62 -1.64
CA ALA A 119 -5.97 7.79 -2.58
C ALA A 119 -6.93 7.04 -3.52
N TYR A 120 -7.98 6.43 -2.97
CA TYR A 120 -8.95 5.61 -3.68
C TYR A 120 -10.12 6.38 -4.33
N TYR A 121 -10.10 7.70 -4.26
CA TYR A 121 -11.11 8.56 -4.89
C TYR A 121 -10.88 8.66 -6.40
N TYR A 122 -9.61 8.83 -6.79
CA TYR A 122 -9.17 8.72 -8.18
C TYR A 122 -8.64 7.31 -8.42
N ARG A 123 -8.51 6.90 -9.69
CA ARG A 123 -7.87 5.62 -10.06
C ARG A 123 -6.57 5.50 -9.28
N ASP A 124 -6.44 4.42 -8.54
CA ASP A 124 -5.23 4.17 -7.78
C ASP A 124 -4.68 2.78 -8.07
N GLU A 125 -3.40 2.72 -8.44
CA GLU A 125 -2.66 1.47 -8.58
C GLU A 125 -2.08 1.08 -7.24
N PRO A 126 -2.55 -0.05 -6.73
CA PRO A 126 -1.60 -0.99 -6.14
C PRO A 126 -1.83 -2.36 -6.79
N GLU A 127 -0.76 -3.00 -7.26
CA GLU A 127 -0.75 -4.44 -7.52
C GLU A 127 -0.96 -5.22 -6.20
N PHE A 128 -2.11 -5.08 -5.54
CA PHE A 128 -2.49 -5.92 -4.40
C PHE A 128 -2.94 -7.32 -4.84
N PHE A 129 -2.97 -7.61 -6.14
CA PHE A 129 -3.42 -8.88 -6.71
C PHE A 129 -2.58 -10.09 -6.26
N ALA A 130 -1.41 -9.88 -5.64
CA ALA A 130 -0.56 -10.94 -5.12
C ALA A 130 -0.53 -11.04 -3.58
N THR A 131 -1.27 -10.21 -2.83
CA THR A 131 -1.09 -10.09 -1.37
C THR A 131 -2.40 -10.18 -0.57
N ILE A 132 -3.37 -10.94 -1.06
CA ILE A 132 -4.65 -11.16 -0.37
C ILE A 132 -4.49 -12.01 0.92
N ASP A 133 -3.37 -12.71 1.10
CA ASP A 133 -3.12 -13.56 2.28
C ASP A 133 -2.28 -12.87 3.37
N PHE A 134 -2.65 -11.63 3.74
CA PHE A 134 -1.94 -10.86 4.80
C PHE A 134 -2.65 -10.77 6.15
N VAL A 135 -3.69 -11.58 6.40
CA VAL A 135 -4.28 -11.75 7.73
C VAL A 135 -4.63 -13.21 7.96
#